data_AF-A0A4P8KZK1-F1
#
_entry.id   AF-A0A4P8KZK1-F1
#
_cell.length_a   1.000
_cell.length_b   1.000
_cell.length_c   1.000
_cell.angle_alpha   90.00
_cell.angle_beta   90.00
_cell.angle_gamma   90.00
#
_symmetry.space_group_name_H-M   'P 1'
#
loop_
_entity.id
_entity.type
_entity.pdbx_description
1 polymer ?
#
loop_
_entity_poly.entity_id
_entity_poly.type
_entity_poly.pdbx_seq_one_letter_code
_entity_poly.pdbx_strand_id
1 'polypeptide(L)'
;MGGYDAAMKVILAHCREAALEFFLGLHVEESEILELPQETASVRRSDFPIRVRASDGRVFIVLLEVQSRWEPNVPLRLLEYDARYRLKTGLSVLPVVMLLTPSGNVVENFEDGGIRYRFQVISLAAMDAQKVLEWGNPCLMPFVGLMRGGSEIFQRAEEAVYGSSLGRSDKADLLTGMALLSGLVDKDLPRRLLERRRDIMMESYAYELIKKEGYEEGVRSGLQQGTLEATREHILETLEARFKDVPKDIFQSLRKIQDPDALKLVFRKALRADSLDEFHKALLSFLD
;
A
#
# COMPACT_ATOMS: atom_id res chain seq x y z
N MET A 1 17.59 -2.41 41.23
CA MET A 1 17.82 -3.63 40.43
C MET A 1 18.88 -3.44 39.32
N GLY A 2 19.79 -2.43 39.40
CA GLY A 2 20.62 -2.01 38.25
C GLY A 2 22.14 -2.26 38.32
N GLY A 3 22.70 -2.68 39.47
CA GLY A 3 24.16 -2.88 39.60
C GLY A 3 24.66 -4.16 38.92
N TYR A 4 23.89 -5.25 39.04
CA TYR A 4 24.24 -6.54 38.43
C TYR A 4 24.08 -6.55 36.90
N ASP A 5 23.07 -5.87 36.37
CA ASP A 5 22.83 -5.76 34.91
C ASP A 5 23.97 -4.98 34.21
N ALA A 6 24.42 -3.87 34.82
CA ALA A 6 25.55 -3.10 34.31
C ALA A 6 26.87 -3.89 34.36
N ALA A 7 27.15 -4.58 35.47
CA ALA A 7 28.33 -5.42 35.60
C ALA A 7 28.34 -6.58 34.59
N MET A 8 27.20 -7.24 34.39
CA MET A 8 27.05 -8.35 33.44
C MET A 8 27.28 -7.88 31.99
N LYS A 9 26.73 -6.73 31.60
CA LYS A 9 26.94 -6.15 30.27
C LYS A 9 28.41 -5.83 30.00
N VAL A 10 29.12 -5.27 30.98
CA VAL A 10 30.56 -4.99 30.86
C VAL A 10 31.36 -6.29 30.72
N ILE A 11 31.06 -7.32 31.52
CA ILE A 11 31.76 -8.62 31.43
C ILE A 11 31.51 -9.27 30.07
N LEU A 12 30.25 -9.32 29.61
CA LEU A 12 29.90 -9.91 28.31
C LEU A 12 30.46 -9.10 27.13
N ALA A 13 30.65 -7.79 27.27
CA ALA A 13 31.33 -7.00 26.23
C ALA A 13 32.78 -7.44 26.01
N HIS A 14 33.48 -7.89 27.05
CA HIS A 14 34.88 -8.31 26.97
C HIS A 14 35.05 -9.81 26.76
N CYS A 15 34.13 -10.62 27.29
CA CYS A 15 34.27 -12.08 27.37
C CYS A 15 33.18 -12.84 26.58
N ARG A 16 32.51 -12.21 25.61
CA ARG A 16 31.37 -12.78 24.87
C ARG A 16 31.68 -14.16 24.27
N GLU A 17 32.81 -14.32 23.58
CA GLU A 17 33.15 -15.57 22.88
C GLU A 17 33.28 -16.72 23.87
N ALA A 18 34.14 -16.54 24.89
CA ALA A 18 34.30 -17.52 25.97
C ALA A 18 32.97 -17.84 26.69
N ALA A 19 32.09 -16.85 26.88
CA ALA A 19 30.79 -17.05 27.49
C ALA A 19 29.82 -17.85 26.59
N LEU A 20 29.79 -17.56 25.28
CA LEU A 20 28.97 -18.29 24.31
C LEU A 20 29.46 -19.74 24.14
N GLU A 21 30.77 -19.94 24.12
CA GLU A 21 31.37 -21.28 24.04
C GLU A 21 31.10 -22.11 25.29
N PHE A 22 31.37 -21.54 26.47
CA PHE A 22 31.30 -22.29 27.73
C PHE A 22 29.88 -22.48 28.24
N PHE A 23 29.05 -21.43 28.23
CA PHE A 23 27.70 -21.50 28.82
C PHE A 23 26.62 -21.97 27.85
N LEU A 24 26.78 -21.72 26.54
CA LEU A 24 25.80 -22.11 25.51
C LEU A 24 26.28 -23.27 24.64
N GLY A 25 27.55 -23.71 24.77
CA GLY A 25 28.09 -24.84 24.02
C GLY A 25 28.23 -24.57 22.52
N LEU A 26 28.36 -23.29 22.13
CA LEU A 26 28.48 -22.88 20.73
C LEU A 26 29.95 -22.91 20.29
N HIS A 27 30.25 -23.25 19.04
CA HIS A 27 31.56 -22.96 18.45
C HIS A 27 31.49 -21.59 17.77
N VAL A 28 32.27 -20.62 18.26
CA VAL A 28 32.16 -19.20 17.83
C VAL A 28 33.44 -18.78 17.11
N GLU A 29 33.33 -18.45 15.81
CA GLU A 29 34.46 -17.95 15.01
C GLU A 29 34.64 -16.43 15.09
N GLU A 30 33.54 -15.69 15.24
CA GLU A 30 33.51 -14.24 15.44
C GLU A 30 32.19 -13.86 16.15
N SER A 31 32.19 -12.76 16.90
CA SER A 31 30.97 -12.21 17.53
C SER A 31 30.97 -10.69 17.50
N GLU A 32 29.79 -10.06 17.41
CA GLU A 32 29.63 -8.60 17.41
C GLU A 32 28.48 -8.20 18.35
N ILE A 33 28.61 -7.05 19.02
CA ILE A 33 27.50 -6.45 19.78
C ILE A 33 26.84 -5.42 18.87
N LEU A 34 25.63 -5.73 18.42
CA LEU A 34 24.83 -4.82 17.61
C LEU A 34 24.17 -3.77 18.51
N GLU A 35 24.60 -2.51 18.40
CA GLU A 35 23.86 -1.38 18.98
C GLU A 35 22.70 -1.00 18.05
N LEU A 36 21.53 -1.58 18.30
CA LEU A 36 20.31 -1.16 17.63
C LEU A 36 19.85 0.19 18.21
N PRO A 37 19.51 1.19 17.38
CA PRO A 37 18.98 2.46 17.87
C PRO A 37 17.77 2.22 18.78
N GLN A 38 17.73 2.92 19.92
CA GLN A 38 16.60 2.87 20.86
C GLN A 38 15.29 3.13 20.11
N GLU A 39 14.31 2.26 20.39
CA GLU A 39 13.00 2.16 19.75
C GLU A 39 12.54 3.49 19.13
N THR A 40 12.88 3.67 17.84
CA THR A 40 12.13 4.64 17.04
C THR A 40 10.75 4.03 16.99
N ALA A 41 9.77 4.66 17.64
CA ALA A 41 8.38 4.25 17.57
C ALA A 41 8.05 4.07 16.09
N SER A 42 8.08 2.82 15.63
CA SER A 42 7.79 2.50 14.26
C SER A 42 6.33 2.87 14.12
N VAL A 43 6.07 4.05 13.55
CA VAL A 43 4.76 4.52 13.12
C VAL A 43 4.36 3.64 11.93
N ARG A 44 4.20 2.34 12.18
CA ARG A 44 3.65 1.39 11.24
C ARG A 44 2.19 1.25 11.63
N ARG A 45 1.37 2.02 10.92
CA ARG A 45 -0.08 1.88 10.96
C ARG A 45 -0.43 0.58 10.24
N SER A 46 -0.80 -0.45 10.99
CA SER A 46 -1.89 -1.38 10.67
C SER A 46 -1.90 -2.60 11.61
N ASP A 47 -1.97 -2.36 12.91
CA ASP A 47 -2.44 -3.37 13.87
C ASP A 47 -3.77 -2.89 14.44
N PHE A 48 -4.80 -3.71 14.36
CA PHE A 48 -6.06 -3.47 15.06
C PHE A 48 -6.06 -4.30 16.35
N PRO A 49 -5.53 -3.77 17.48
CA PRO A 49 -5.71 -4.41 18.77
C PRO A 49 -7.15 -4.23 19.24
N ILE A 50 -7.93 -5.31 19.19
CA ILE A 50 -9.33 -5.31 19.62
C ILE A 50 -9.39 -5.95 21.00
N ARG A 51 -9.74 -5.19 22.02
CA ARG A 51 -10.04 -5.76 23.33
C ARG A 51 -11.39 -6.48 23.27
N VAL A 52 -11.37 -7.79 23.48
CA VAL A 52 -12.55 -8.65 23.45
C VAL A 52 -12.89 -9.09 24.87
N ARG A 53 -14.18 -9.02 25.21
CA ARG A 53 -14.77 -9.73 26.34
C ARG A 53 -15.68 -10.82 25.79
N ALA A 54 -15.27 -12.07 25.91
CA ALA A 54 -16.05 -13.21 25.46
C ALA A 54 -17.24 -13.47 26.38
N SER A 55 -18.24 -14.21 25.87
CA SER A 55 -19.45 -14.59 26.60
C SER A 55 -19.17 -15.44 27.84
N ASP A 56 -18.05 -16.17 27.84
CA ASP A 56 -17.55 -16.95 28.98
C ASP A 56 -16.78 -16.11 30.02
N GLY A 57 -16.76 -14.78 29.86
CA GLY A 57 -16.13 -13.84 30.79
C GLY A 57 -14.64 -13.60 30.55
N ARG A 58 -13.98 -14.35 29.65
CA ARG A 58 -12.57 -14.11 29.32
C ARG A 58 -12.37 -12.73 28.68
N VAL A 59 -11.28 -12.07 29.06
CA VAL A 59 -10.85 -10.78 28.48
C VAL A 59 -9.48 -10.96 27.86
N PHE A 60 -9.37 -10.65 26.57
CA PHE A 60 -8.14 -10.80 25.80
C PHE A 60 -8.08 -9.76 24.67
N ILE A 61 -6.93 -9.63 24.02
CA ILE A 61 -6.74 -8.80 22.84
C ILE A 61 -6.77 -9.69 21.60
N VAL A 62 -7.52 -9.34 20.57
CA VAL A 62 -7.32 -9.86 19.22
C VAL A 62 -6.41 -8.87 18.51
N LEU A 63 -5.24 -9.33 18.09
CA LEU A 63 -4.32 -8.53 17.29
C LEU A 63 -4.55 -8.91 15.84
N LEU A 64 -5.36 -8.11 15.14
CA LEU A 64 -5.73 -8.35 13.75
C LEU A 64 -4.82 -7.55 12.82
N GLU A 65 -4.03 -8.27 12.03
CA GLU A 65 -3.18 -7.71 10.98
C GLU A 65 -3.79 -8.01 9.61
N VAL A 66 -4.14 -6.98 8.85
CA VAL A 66 -4.74 -7.12 7.52
C VAL A 66 -3.65 -7.06 6.46
N GLN A 67 -3.59 -8.07 5.60
CA GLN A 67 -2.61 -8.18 4.53
C GLN A 67 -3.31 -8.36 3.19
N SER A 68 -2.97 -7.51 2.21
CA SER A 68 -3.46 -7.69 0.85
C SER A 68 -2.90 -8.99 0.25
N ARG A 69 -1.59 -9.20 0.40
CA ARG A 69 -0.84 -10.40 0.00
C ARG A 69 0.09 -10.82 1.14
N TRP A 70 0.46 -12.09 1.17
CA TRP A 70 1.40 -12.60 2.17
C TRP A 70 2.79 -11.96 2.01
N GLU A 71 3.38 -11.51 3.13
CA GLU A 71 4.76 -11.04 3.21
C GLU A 71 5.56 -11.94 4.15
N PRO A 72 6.79 -12.38 3.79
CA PRO A 72 7.58 -13.31 4.61
C PRO A 72 7.93 -12.82 6.02
N ASN A 73 7.94 -11.50 6.25
CA ASN A 73 8.29 -10.90 7.53
C ASN A 73 7.09 -10.69 8.46
N VAL A 74 5.85 -10.94 8.00
CA VAL A 74 4.63 -10.83 8.82
C VAL A 74 4.73 -11.61 10.14
N PRO A 75 5.20 -12.87 10.18
CA PRO A 75 5.21 -13.62 11.43
C PRO A 75 6.08 -13.00 12.53
N LEU A 76 7.26 -12.51 12.17
CA LEU A 76 8.18 -11.88 13.12
C LEU A 76 7.66 -10.51 13.58
N ARG A 77 7.06 -9.74 12.67
CA ARG A 77 6.39 -8.46 12.99
C ARG A 77 5.20 -8.67 13.94
N LEU A 78 4.39 -9.69 13.68
CA LEU A 78 3.25 -10.04 14.51
C LEU A 78 3.68 -10.51 15.91
N LEU A 79 4.81 -11.23 16.01
CA LEU A 79 5.43 -11.62 17.30
C LEU A 79 5.88 -10.38 18.11
N GLU A 80 6.54 -9.42 17.46
CA GLU A 80 6.96 -8.16 18.08
C GLU A 80 5.76 -7.43 18.71
N TYR A 81 4.65 -7.32 17.96
CA TYR A 81 3.44 -6.67 18.42
C TYR A 81 2.72 -7.47 19.51
N ASP A 82 2.59 -8.79 19.37
CA ASP A 82 2.00 -9.65 20.40
C ASP A 82 2.72 -9.42 21.75
N ALA A 83 4.06 -9.55 21.77
CA ALA A 83 4.86 -9.33 22.98
C ALA A 83 4.63 -7.95 23.60
N ARG A 84 4.61 -6.89 22.79
CA ARG A 84 4.33 -5.51 23.25
C ARG A 84 2.95 -5.39 23.90
N TYR A 85 1.90 -5.95 23.30
CA TYR A 85 0.55 -5.86 23.86
C TYR A 85 0.42 -6.67 25.14
N ARG A 86 1.03 -7.85 25.24
CA ARG A 86 1.06 -8.63 26.51
C ARG A 86 1.75 -7.85 27.62
N LEU A 87 2.92 -7.28 27.35
CA LEU A 87 3.67 -6.49 28.34
C LEU A 87 2.90 -5.25 28.79
N LYS A 88 2.28 -4.52 27.84
CA LYS A 88 1.57 -3.28 28.14
C LYS A 88 0.24 -3.50 28.87
N THR A 89 -0.46 -4.58 28.57
CA THR A 89 -1.85 -4.78 29.04
C THR A 89 -2.00 -5.87 30.10
N GLY A 90 -1.04 -6.79 30.21
CA GLY A 90 -1.16 -8.00 31.03
C GLY A 90 -2.22 -9.00 30.53
N LEU A 91 -2.84 -8.75 29.38
CA LEU A 91 -3.87 -9.61 28.81
C LEU A 91 -3.26 -10.65 27.86
N SER A 92 -3.94 -11.78 27.72
CA SER A 92 -3.65 -12.71 26.62
C SER A 92 -3.94 -12.04 25.27
N VAL A 93 -3.12 -12.35 24.27
CA VAL A 93 -3.29 -11.89 22.89
C VAL A 93 -3.58 -13.08 21.98
N LEU A 94 -4.54 -12.92 21.09
CA LEU A 94 -4.85 -13.81 19.96
C LEU A 94 -4.37 -13.13 18.67
N PRO A 95 -3.20 -13.52 18.14
CA PRO A 95 -2.69 -12.97 16.89
C PRO A 95 -3.40 -13.59 15.67
N VAL A 96 -3.92 -12.73 14.80
CA VAL A 96 -4.68 -13.12 13.60
C VAL A 96 -4.21 -12.31 12.40
N VAL A 97 -3.86 -12.98 11.31
CA VAL A 97 -3.63 -12.36 10.00
C VAL A 97 -4.85 -12.55 9.13
N MET A 98 -5.41 -11.49 8.57
CA MET A 98 -6.48 -11.56 7.57
C MET A 98 -5.90 -11.29 6.18
N LEU A 99 -5.90 -12.31 5.33
CA LEU A 99 -5.47 -12.23 3.93
C LEU A 99 -6.65 -11.88 3.03
N LEU A 100 -6.53 -10.74 2.34
CA LEU A 100 -7.56 -10.23 1.45
C LEU A 100 -7.56 -10.94 0.09
N THR A 101 -6.39 -11.33 -0.43
CA THR A 101 -6.26 -12.01 -1.72
C THR A 101 -5.50 -13.34 -1.60
N PRO A 102 -5.70 -14.31 -2.54
CA PRO A 102 -4.96 -15.56 -2.56
C PRO A 102 -3.45 -15.31 -2.55
N SER A 103 -2.73 -16.04 -1.69
CA SER A 103 -1.28 -15.96 -1.56
C SER A 103 -0.66 -17.36 -1.43
N GLY A 104 0.54 -17.55 -1.97
CA GLY A 104 1.32 -18.78 -1.79
C GLY A 104 2.19 -18.71 -0.53
N ASN A 105 2.67 -19.87 -0.07
CA ASN A 105 3.60 -19.99 1.07
C ASN A 105 3.11 -19.35 2.37
N VAL A 106 1.79 -19.33 2.57
CA VAL A 106 1.17 -18.86 3.81
C VAL A 106 1.47 -19.86 4.92
N VAL A 107 1.93 -19.36 6.06
CA VAL A 107 2.22 -20.17 7.25
C VAL A 107 1.43 -19.64 8.44
N GLU A 108 1.12 -20.52 9.39
CA GLU A 108 0.45 -20.19 10.66
C GLU A 108 1.39 -20.34 11.87
N ASN A 109 2.66 -20.58 11.59
CA ASN A 109 3.70 -20.72 12.59
C ASN A 109 5.00 -20.08 12.08
N PHE A 110 5.81 -19.63 13.04
CA PHE A 110 7.16 -19.14 12.83
C PHE A 110 8.08 -19.86 13.80
N GLU A 111 9.10 -20.49 13.23
CA GLU A 111 10.15 -21.18 13.97
C GLU A 111 11.50 -20.65 13.52
N ASP A 112 12.27 -20.12 14.46
CA ASP A 112 13.63 -19.65 14.24
C ASP A 112 14.44 -19.78 15.54
N GLY A 113 15.45 -20.65 15.51
CA GLY A 113 16.26 -21.01 16.67
C GLY A 113 15.40 -21.42 17.88
N GLY A 114 15.38 -20.58 18.92
CA GLY A 114 14.64 -20.79 20.16
C GLY A 114 13.19 -20.27 20.15
N ILE A 115 12.75 -19.62 19.07
CA ILE A 115 11.40 -19.05 18.97
C ILE A 115 10.48 -20.07 18.30
N ARG A 116 9.37 -20.38 18.98
CA ARG A 116 8.21 -21.04 18.36
C ARG A 116 6.99 -20.18 18.59
N TYR A 117 6.48 -19.60 17.52
CA TYR A 117 5.35 -18.69 17.57
C TYR A 117 4.23 -19.20 16.67
N ARG A 118 2.99 -19.20 17.19
CA ARG A 118 1.79 -19.65 16.46
C ARG A 118 0.76 -18.53 16.44
N PHE A 119 0.12 -18.38 15.29
CA PHE A 119 -0.92 -17.39 15.05
C PHE A 119 -1.96 -17.96 14.09
N GLN A 120 -3.10 -17.28 13.93
CA GLN A 120 -4.15 -17.73 13.03
C GLN A 120 -4.11 -16.96 11.72
N VAL A 121 -4.39 -17.63 10.60
CA VAL A 121 -4.57 -16.96 9.31
C VAL A 121 -6.00 -17.17 8.80
N ILE A 122 -6.69 -16.06 8.51
CA ILE A 122 -8.00 -16.05 7.87
C ILE A 122 -7.81 -15.64 6.42
N SER A 123 -8.05 -16.55 5.48
CA SER A 123 -8.07 -16.23 4.05
C SER A 123 -9.49 -15.95 3.58
N LEU A 124 -9.77 -14.71 3.15
CA LEU A 124 -11.09 -14.35 2.63
C LEU A 124 -11.45 -15.16 1.37
N ALA A 125 -10.48 -15.44 0.51
CA ALA A 125 -10.68 -16.24 -0.69
C ALA A 125 -11.12 -17.70 -0.40
N ALA A 126 -10.79 -18.23 0.78
CA ALA A 126 -11.23 -19.56 1.20
C ALA A 126 -12.68 -19.57 1.77
N MET A 127 -13.20 -18.40 2.15
CA MET A 127 -14.54 -18.26 2.72
C MET A 127 -15.62 -18.31 1.64
N ASP A 128 -16.79 -18.83 2.01
CA ASP A 128 -17.96 -18.92 1.14
C ASP A 128 -18.78 -17.63 1.22
N ALA A 129 -18.86 -16.91 0.12
CA ALA A 129 -19.59 -15.65 0.03
C ALA A 129 -21.08 -15.82 0.34
N GLN A 130 -21.68 -16.95 -0.06
CA GLN A 130 -23.10 -17.20 0.10
C GLN A 130 -23.49 -17.34 1.57
N LYS A 131 -22.62 -17.94 2.40
CA LYS A 131 -22.83 -18.04 3.86
C LYS A 131 -22.84 -16.68 4.54
N VAL A 132 -21.99 -15.76 4.08
CA VAL A 132 -21.93 -14.38 4.63
C VAL A 132 -23.18 -13.60 4.26
N LEU A 133 -23.66 -13.77 3.03
CA LEU A 133 -24.91 -13.15 2.58
C LEU A 133 -26.12 -13.69 3.37
N GLU A 134 -26.20 -15.00 3.61
CA GLU A 134 -27.26 -15.64 4.40
C GLU A 134 -27.24 -15.23 5.88
N TRP A 135 -26.05 -14.98 6.42
CA TRP A 135 -25.91 -14.42 7.77
C TRP A 135 -26.53 -13.01 7.89
N GLY A 136 -26.61 -12.27 6.78
CA GLY A 136 -27.44 -11.05 6.69
C GLY A 136 -26.88 -9.82 7.42
N ASN A 137 -25.61 -9.83 7.85
CA ASN A 137 -25.00 -8.67 8.50
C ASN A 137 -24.39 -7.70 7.45
N PRO A 138 -24.93 -6.47 7.31
CA PRO A 138 -24.46 -5.52 6.30
C PRO A 138 -22.98 -5.13 6.45
N CYS A 139 -22.41 -5.19 7.64
CA CYS A 139 -21.00 -4.85 7.88
C CYS A 139 -20.02 -5.88 7.29
N LEU A 140 -20.49 -7.08 6.94
CA LEU A 140 -19.65 -8.11 6.30
C LEU A 140 -19.71 -8.07 4.77
N MET A 141 -20.70 -7.38 4.21
CA MET A 141 -20.89 -7.30 2.75
C MET A 141 -19.71 -6.69 1.99
N PRO A 142 -18.93 -5.73 2.53
CA PRO A 142 -17.77 -5.18 1.80
C PRO A 142 -16.72 -6.23 1.42
N PHE A 143 -16.64 -7.34 2.15
CA PHE A 143 -15.67 -8.40 1.91
C PHE A 143 -16.17 -9.45 0.90
N VAL A 144 -17.45 -9.44 0.53
CA VAL A 144 -18.07 -10.48 -0.31
C VAL A 144 -17.34 -10.65 -1.63
N GLY A 145 -16.92 -9.55 -2.28
CA GLY A 145 -16.19 -9.61 -3.55
C GLY A 145 -14.86 -10.37 -3.48
N LEU A 146 -14.26 -10.50 -2.28
CA LEU A 146 -12.99 -11.21 -2.06
C LEU A 146 -13.17 -12.72 -1.76
N MET A 147 -14.40 -13.19 -1.60
CA MET A 147 -14.73 -14.55 -1.18
C MET A 147 -15.04 -15.47 -2.36
N ARG A 148 -15.00 -16.79 -2.13
CA ARG A 148 -15.37 -17.78 -3.16
C ARG A 148 -16.85 -17.61 -3.54
N GLY A 149 -17.12 -17.44 -4.83
CA GLY A 149 -18.47 -17.16 -5.36
C GLY A 149 -18.95 -15.73 -5.13
N GLY A 150 -18.04 -14.84 -4.71
CA GLY A 150 -18.36 -13.46 -4.33
C GLY A 150 -18.75 -12.57 -5.49
N SER A 151 -18.08 -12.72 -6.64
CA SER A 151 -18.33 -11.91 -7.84
C SER A 151 -19.74 -12.11 -8.38
N GLU A 152 -20.27 -13.34 -8.33
CA GLU A 152 -21.60 -13.70 -8.83
C GLU A 152 -22.72 -13.11 -7.96
N ILE A 153 -22.48 -12.95 -6.65
CA ILE A 153 -23.47 -12.43 -5.70
C ILE A 153 -23.19 -10.98 -5.26
N PHE A 154 -22.19 -10.33 -5.86
CA PHE A 154 -21.70 -9.02 -5.44
C PHE A 154 -22.80 -7.96 -5.40
N GLN A 155 -23.68 -7.96 -6.41
CA GLN A 155 -24.82 -7.03 -6.47
C GLN A 155 -25.82 -7.26 -5.31
N ARG A 156 -26.07 -8.52 -4.93
CA ARG A 156 -26.96 -8.84 -3.80
C ARG A 156 -26.36 -8.35 -2.48
N ALA A 157 -25.04 -8.46 -2.32
CA ALA A 157 -24.34 -7.93 -1.15
C ALA A 157 -24.38 -6.40 -1.08
N GLU A 158 -24.20 -5.72 -2.21
CA GLU A 158 -24.38 -4.26 -2.33
C GLU A 158 -25.80 -3.85 -1.92
N GLU A 159 -26.82 -4.53 -2.45
CA GLU A 159 -28.23 -4.28 -2.13
C GLU A 159 -28.53 -4.49 -0.63
N ALA A 160 -27.88 -5.49 0.00
CA ALA A 160 -28.01 -5.72 1.44
C ALA A 160 -27.44 -4.55 2.27
N VAL A 161 -26.33 -3.92 1.86
CA VAL A 161 -25.82 -2.71 2.53
C VAL A 161 -26.78 -1.54 2.31
N TYR A 162 -27.16 -1.30 1.06
CA TYR A 162 -27.98 -0.16 0.68
C TYR A 162 -29.36 -0.18 1.36
N GLY A 163 -30.01 -1.35 1.35
CA GLY A 163 -31.33 -1.59 1.94
C GLY A 163 -31.34 -1.78 3.47
N SER A 164 -30.18 -1.81 4.12
CA SER A 164 -30.10 -2.02 5.58
C SER A 164 -30.67 -0.85 6.40
N SER A 165 -30.83 -1.05 7.70
CA SER A 165 -31.21 -0.02 8.67
C SER A 165 -30.06 0.91 9.09
N LEU A 166 -28.86 0.75 8.50
CA LEU A 166 -27.70 1.57 8.84
C LEU A 166 -27.91 3.06 8.52
N GLY A 167 -27.17 3.91 9.23
CA GLY A 167 -27.10 5.33 8.94
C GLY A 167 -26.53 5.57 7.53
N ARG A 168 -26.89 6.70 6.92
CA ARG A 168 -26.45 7.04 5.56
C ARG A 168 -24.93 7.14 5.45
N SER A 169 -24.27 7.74 6.46
CA SER A 169 -22.81 7.81 6.56
C SER A 169 -22.16 6.42 6.62
N ASP A 170 -22.68 5.51 7.44
CA ASP A 170 -22.14 4.15 7.57
C ASP A 170 -22.29 3.38 6.25
N LYS A 171 -23.43 3.53 5.56
CA LYS A 171 -23.63 2.95 4.22
C LYS A 171 -22.62 3.50 3.23
N ALA A 172 -22.35 4.80 3.25
CA ALA A 172 -21.37 5.43 2.37
C ALA A 172 -19.97 4.84 2.58
N ASP A 173 -19.53 4.69 3.83
CA ASP A 173 -18.22 4.12 4.15
C ASP A 173 -18.14 2.63 3.79
N LEU A 174 -19.19 1.84 4.07
CA LEU A 174 -19.22 0.43 3.70
C LEU A 174 -19.22 0.20 2.19
N LEU A 175 -20.00 0.97 1.42
CA LEU A 175 -20.03 0.88 -0.04
C LEU A 175 -18.70 1.35 -0.65
N THR A 176 -18.09 2.40 -0.09
CA THR A 176 -16.76 2.88 -0.52
C THR A 176 -15.69 1.83 -0.22
N GLY A 177 -15.69 1.24 0.98
CA GLY A 177 -14.81 0.13 1.33
C GLY A 177 -15.02 -1.08 0.42
N MET A 178 -16.27 -1.42 0.10
CA MET A 178 -16.62 -2.51 -0.83
C MET A 178 -16.04 -2.27 -2.23
N ALA A 179 -16.08 -1.03 -2.74
CA ALA A 179 -15.44 -0.67 -4.01
C ALA A 179 -13.91 -0.82 -3.94
N LEU A 180 -13.27 -0.35 -2.87
CA LEU A 180 -11.82 -0.46 -2.70
C LEU A 180 -11.36 -1.92 -2.63
N LEU A 181 -12.06 -2.74 -1.83
CA LEU A 181 -11.72 -4.15 -1.64
C LEU A 181 -11.94 -4.97 -2.91
N SER A 182 -13.10 -4.82 -3.56
CA SER A 182 -13.39 -5.58 -4.80
C SER A 182 -12.40 -5.28 -5.93
N GLY A 183 -11.85 -4.06 -5.98
CA GLY A 183 -10.82 -3.68 -6.95
C GLY A 183 -9.51 -4.47 -6.83
N LEU A 184 -9.27 -5.15 -5.70
CA LEU A 184 -8.10 -6.02 -5.52
C LEU A 184 -8.17 -7.30 -6.37
N VAL A 185 -9.38 -7.71 -6.77
CA VAL A 185 -9.62 -8.97 -7.50
C VAL A 185 -10.25 -8.75 -8.88
N ASP A 186 -11.10 -7.75 -9.04
CA ASP A 186 -11.78 -7.45 -10.30
C ASP A 186 -11.97 -5.92 -10.44
N LYS A 187 -11.42 -5.35 -11.53
CA LYS A 187 -11.48 -3.90 -11.80
C LYS A 187 -12.87 -3.42 -12.24
N ASP A 188 -13.73 -4.32 -12.70
CA ASP A 188 -15.08 -3.98 -13.17
C ASP A 188 -16.12 -3.94 -12.05
N LEU A 189 -15.89 -4.63 -10.93
CA LEU A 189 -16.80 -4.58 -9.77
C LEU A 189 -16.89 -3.18 -9.14
N PRO A 190 -15.78 -2.49 -8.82
CA PRO A 190 -15.82 -1.13 -8.28
C PRO A 190 -16.51 -0.16 -9.24
N ARG A 191 -16.24 -0.29 -10.54
CA ARG A 191 -16.82 0.58 -11.57
C ARG A 191 -18.35 0.47 -11.60
N ARG A 192 -18.87 -0.75 -11.65
CA ARG A 192 -20.32 -1.02 -11.64
C ARG A 192 -20.98 -0.56 -10.33
N LEU A 193 -20.30 -0.74 -9.20
CA LEU A 193 -20.78 -0.27 -7.91
C LEU A 193 -20.86 1.27 -7.85
N LEU A 194 -19.80 1.95 -8.28
CA LEU A 194 -19.75 3.40 -8.38
C LEU A 194 -20.85 3.94 -9.30
N GLU A 195 -21.07 3.35 -10.47
CA GLU A 195 -22.14 3.74 -11.40
C GLU A 195 -23.53 3.68 -10.73
N ARG A 196 -23.79 2.70 -9.87
CA ARG A 196 -25.08 2.51 -9.19
C ARG A 196 -25.25 3.31 -7.91
N ARG A 197 -24.17 3.48 -7.13
CA ARG A 197 -24.24 3.94 -5.71
C ARG A 197 -23.49 5.22 -5.43
N ARG A 198 -23.09 5.95 -6.48
CA ARG A 198 -22.41 7.24 -6.35
C ARG A 198 -23.16 8.21 -5.44
N ASP A 199 -24.48 8.21 -5.50
CA ASP A 199 -25.38 9.08 -4.73
C ASP A 199 -25.13 9.00 -3.21
N ILE A 200 -24.81 7.82 -2.69
CA ILE A 200 -24.47 7.63 -1.27
C ILE A 200 -22.95 7.69 -1.06
N MET A 201 -22.16 7.07 -1.94
CA MET A 201 -20.70 6.98 -1.75
C MET A 201 -20.01 8.35 -1.69
N MET A 202 -20.56 9.38 -2.33
CA MET A 202 -20.05 10.76 -2.25
C MET A 202 -20.04 11.34 -0.83
N GLU A 203 -20.79 10.75 0.11
CA GLU A 203 -20.79 11.17 1.52
C GLU A 203 -19.65 10.54 2.33
N SER A 204 -18.94 9.55 1.78
CA SER A 204 -17.79 8.95 2.44
C SER A 204 -16.59 9.89 2.40
N TYR A 205 -15.94 10.06 3.54
CA TYR A 205 -14.70 10.83 3.62
C TYR A 205 -13.59 10.23 2.74
N ALA A 206 -13.52 8.89 2.68
CA ALA A 206 -12.54 8.20 1.84
C ALA A 206 -12.76 8.49 0.35
N TYR A 207 -14.03 8.55 -0.09
CA TYR A 207 -14.35 8.91 -1.47
C TYR A 207 -13.88 10.33 -1.82
N GLU A 208 -14.14 11.30 -0.95
CA GLU A 208 -13.71 12.69 -1.19
C GLU A 208 -12.19 12.84 -1.19
N LEU A 209 -11.47 12.07 -0.36
CA LEU A 209 -10.00 12.05 -0.39
C LEU A 209 -9.47 11.53 -1.73
N ILE A 210 -9.96 10.37 -2.20
CA ILE A 210 -9.55 9.77 -3.48
C ILE A 210 -9.86 10.71 -4.66
N LYS A 211 -11.06 11.32 -4.66
CA LYS A 211 -11.48 12.29 -5.68
C LYS A 211 -10.59 13.53 -5.68
N LYS A 212 -10.22 14.04 -4.51
CA LYS A 212 -9.32 15.20 -4.38
C LYS A 212 -7.92 14.87 -4.91
N GLU A 213 -7.35 13.73 -4.50
CA GLU A 213 -6.04 13.28 -5.00
C GLU A 213 -6.05 13.12 -6.52
N GLY A 214 -7.07 12.45 -7.07
CA GLY A 214 -7.21 12.28 -8.51
C GLY A 214 -7.39 13.61 -9.26
N TYR A 215 -8.10 14.58 -8.68
CA TYR A 215 -8.22 15.93 -9.24
C TYR A 215 -6.89 16.67 -9.25
N GLU A 216 -6.13 16.63 -8.14
CA GLU A 216 -4.82 17.28 -8.03
C GLU A 216 -3.80 16.66 -8.99
N GLU A 217 -3.80 15.34 -9.13
CA GLU A 217 -2.97 14.62 -10.11
C GLU A 217 -3.37 14.99 -11.55
N GLY A 218 -4.68 15.04 -11.83
CA GLY A 218 -5.21 15.46 -13.13
C GLY A 218 -4.83 16.89 -13.50
N VAL A 219 -4.94 17.84 -12.57
CA VAL A 219 -4.52 19.23 -12.77
C VAL A 219 -3.00 19.32 -13.02
N ARG A 220 -2.20 18.58 -12.24
CA ARG A 220 -0.74 18.56 -12.42
C ARG A 220 -0.35 17.99 -13.78
N SER A 221 -0.95 16.87 -14.17
CA SER A 221 -0.74 16.25 -15.47
C SER A 221 -1.17 17.17 -16.61
N GLY A 222 -2.33 17.83 -16.48
CA GLY A 222 -2.84 18.78 -17.46
C GLY A 222 -1.94 20.01 -17.63
N LEU A 223 -1.43 20.57 -16.52
CA LEU A 223 -0.51 21.70 -16.56
C LEU A 223 0.83 21.32 -17.22
N GLN A 224 1.36 20.14 -16.91
CA GLN A 224 2.57 19.62 -17.55
C GLN A 224 2.36 19.42 -19.04
N GLN A 225 1.27 18.77 -19.45
CA GLN A 225 0.94 18.56 -20.86
C GLN A 225 0.76 19.89 -21.60
N GLY A 226 0.02 20.84 -21.03
CA GLY A 226 -0.16 22.17 -21.61
C GLY A 226 1.16 22.93 -21.76
N THR A 227 2.08 22.81 -20.80
CA THR A 227 3.42 23.41 -20.89
C THR A 227 4.24 22.80 -22.03
N LEU A 228 4.20 21.47 -22.19
CA LEU A 228 4.89 20.77 -23.26
C LEU A 228 4.32 21.17 -24.64
N GLU A 229 2.99 21.16 -24.79
CA GLU A 229 2.31 21.53 -26.04
C GLU A 229 2.59 22.99 -26.42
N ALA A 230 2.43 23.93 -25.50
CA ALA A 230 2.72 25.34 -25.75
C ALA A 230 4.19 25.57 -26.12
N THR A 231 5.14 24.87 -25.47
CA THR A 231 6.56 25.02 -25.82
C THR A 231 6.86 24.47 -27.22
N ARG A 232 6.23 23.36 -27.61
CA ARG A 232 6.36 22.81 -28.97
C ARG A 232 5.77 23.76 -30.01
N GLU A 233 4.60 24.34 -29.74
CA GLU A 233 3.98 25.33 -30.61
C GLU A 233 4.87 26.56 -30.78
N HIS A 234 5.40 27.12 -29.68
CA HIS A 234 6.33 28.25 -29.76
C HIS A 234 7.61 27.92 -30.55
N ILE A 235 8.14 26.70 -30.45
CA ILE A 235 9.27 26.24 -31.26
C ILE A 235 8.88 26.27 -32.75
N LEU A 236 7.74 25.70 -33.11
CA LEU A 236 7.28 25.67 -34.50
C LEU A 236 7.04 27.07 -35.06
N GLU A 237 6.31 27.92 -34.35
CA GLU A 237 6.05 29.30 -34.76
C GLU A 237 7.35 30.09 -34.95
N THR A 238 8.34 29.87 -34.08
CA THR A 238 9.68 30.47 -34.21
C THR A 238 10.38 29.99 -35.49
N LEU A 239 10.33 28.70 -35.79
CA LEU A 239 10.96 28.14 -36.99
C LEU A 239 10.23 28.58 -38.27
N GLU A 240 8.89 28.62 -38.26
CA GLU A 240 8.07 29.10 -39.38
C GLU A 240 8.32 30.58 -39.65
N ALA A 241 8.39 31.43 -38.61
CA ALA A 241 8.69 32.84 -38.76
C ALA A 241 10.08 33.09 -39.38
N ARG A 242 11.06 32.24 -39.08
CA ARG A 242 12.45 32.39 -39.54
C ARG A 242 12.71 31.76 -40.91
N PHE A 243 12.10 30.61 -41.18
CA PHE A 243 12.44 29.75 -42.32
C PHE A 243 11.26 29.42 -43.24
N LYS A 244 10.06 29.95 -42.94
CA LYS A 244 8.79 29.77 -43.66
C LYS A 244 8.22 28.35 -43.58
N ASP A 245 8.83 27.41 -44.29
CA ASP A 245 8.31 26.05 -44.42
C ASP A 245 9.04 25.12 -43.45
N VAL A 246 8.36 24.67 -42.39
CA VAL A 246 8.91 23.72 -41.42
C VAL A 246 8.50 22.29 -41.78
N PRO A 247 9.46 21.39 -42.04
CA PRO A 247 9.19 19.98 -42.28
C PRO A 247 8.40 19.29 -41.15
N LYS A 248 7.46 18.40 -41.54
CA LYS A 248 6.56 17.71 -40.58
C LYS A 248 7.29 16.74 -39.63
N ASP A 249 8.44 16.23 -40.03
CA ASP A 249 9.31 15.36 -39.23
C ASP A 249 9.85 16.09 -37.99
N ILE A 250 10.15 17.39 -38.07
CA ILE A 250 10.55 18.21 -36.93
C ILE A 250 9.45 18.20 -35.85
N PHE A 251 8.19 18.36 -36.25
CA PHE A 251 7.07 18.31 -35.30
C PHE A 251 6.93 16.92 -34.65
N GLN A 252 7.10 15.85 -35.42
CA GLN A 252 7.07 14.48 -34.90
C GLN A 252 8.21 14.23 -33.90
N SER A 253 9.39 14.77 -34.18
CA SER A 253 10.55 14.71 -33.29
C SER A 253 10.33 15.48 -31.99
N LEU A 254 9.75 16.69 -32.05
CA LEU A 254 9.40 17.48 -30.86
C LEU A 254 8.37 16.78 -29.95
N ARG A 255 7.43 16.02 -30.52
CA ARG A 255 6.43 15.25 -29.76
C ARG A 255 7.04 14.10 -28.94
N LYS A 256 8.21 13.60 -29.32
CA LYS A 256 8.91 12.53 -28.59
C LYS A 256 9.56 13.04 -27.30
N ILE A 257 9.86 14.33 -27.19
CA ILE A 257 10.48 14.93 -26.01
C ILE A 257 9.41 15.20 -24.95
N GLN A 258 9.42 14.45 -23.84
CA GLN A 258 8.45 14.60 -22.74
C GLN A 258 8.96 15.44 -21.56
N ASP A 259 10.25 15.77 -21.55
CA ASP A 259 10.85 16.62 -20.52
C ASP A 259 10.67 18.11 -20.86
N PRO A 260 9.96 18.90 -20.01
CA PRO A 260 9.82 20.33 -20.22
C PRO A 260 11.15 21.08 -20.29
N ASP A 261 12.17 20.66 -19.54
CA ASP A 261 13.45 21.37 -19.51
C ASP A 261 14.29 21.07 -20.76
N ALA A 262 14.25 19.83 -21.26
CA ALA A 262 14.80 19.50 -22.58
C ALA A 262 14.13 20.32 -23.69
N LEU A 263 12.79 20.47 -23.68
CA LEU A 263 12.09 21.31 -24.66
C LEU A 263 12.48 22.79 -24.56
N LYS A 264 12.71 23.34 -23.36
CA LYS A 264 13.23 24.72 -23.21
C LYS A 264 14.62 24.87 -23.83
N LEU A 265 15.48 23.86 -23.73
CA LEU A 265 16.80 23.86 -24.38
C LEU A 265 16.66 23.82 -25.91
N VAL A 266 15.79 22.96 -26.43
CA VAL A 266 15.46 22.91 -27.85
C VAL A 266 14.91 24.25 -28.33
N PHE A 267 14.04 24.90 -27.57
CA PHE A 267 13.54 26.24 -27.89
C PHE A 267 14.66 27.28 -28.01
N ARG A 268 15.63 27.27 -27.10
CA ARG A 268 16.82 28.13 -27.21
C ARG A 268 17.66 27.83 -28.46
N LYS A 269 17.71 26.57 -28.91
CA LYS A 269 18.36 26.19 -30.18
C LYS A 269 17.58 26.71 -31.37
N ALA A 270 16.25 26.63 -31.36
CA ALA A 270 15.38 27.16 -32.42
C ALA A 270 15.58 28.67 -32.63
N LEU A 271 15.83 29.44 -31.55
CA LEU A 271 16.11 30.87 -31.61
C LEU A 271 17.48 31.22 -32.21
N ARG A 272 18.45 30.29 -32.18
CA ARG A 272 19.86 30.57 -32.54
C ARG A 272 20.34 29.88 -33.81
N ALA A 273 19.66 28.82 -34.26
CA ALA A 273 20.07 28.08 -35.45
C ALA A 273 20.10 28.97 -36.70
N ASP A 274 21.09 28.83 -37.56
CA ASP A 274 21.20 29.61 -38.80
C ASP A 274 20.39 28.99 -39.95
N SER A 275 19.96 27.72 -39.80
CA SER A 275 19.14 26.99 -40.77
C SER A 275 18.26 25.91 -40.13
N LEU A 276 17.24 25.43 -40.86
CA LEU A 276 16.42 24.29 -40.44
C LEU A 276 17.23 23.00 -40.30
N ASP A 277 18.21 22.76 -41.17
CA ASP A 277 19.06 21.56 -41.11
C ASP A 277 19.92 21.54 -39.85
N GLU A 278 20.47 22.69 -39.46
CA GLU A 278 21.23 22.82 -38.21
C GLU A 278 20.33 22.56 -36.99
N PHE A 279 19.14 23.16 -36.98
CA PHE A 279 18.17 22.92 -35.92
C PHE A 279 17.76 21.45 -35.83
N HIS A 280 17.47 20.81 -36.98
CA HIS A 280 17.04 19.42 -37.01
C HIS A 280 18.13 18.49 -36.49
N LYS A 281 19.40 18.70 -36.86
CA LYS A 281 20.53 17.94 -36.27
C LYS A 281 20.63 18.13 -34.76
N ALA A 282 20.48 19.37 -34.29
CA ALA A 282 20.50 19.67 -32.86
C ALA A 282 19.29 19.08 -32.11
N LEU A 283 18.14 18.94 -32.77
CA LEU A 283 16.95 18.30 -32.21
C LEU A 283 17.15 16.79 -32.06
N LEU A 284 17.77 16.13 -33.04
CA LEU A 284 18.04 14.69 -33.00
C LEU A 284 18.93 14.29 -31.82
N SER A 285 19.87 15.14 -31.39
CA SER A 285 20.71 14.84 -30.21
C SER A 285 19.95 14.83 -28.87
N PHE A 286 18.67 15.21 -28.84
CA PHE A 286 17.79 15.06 -27.67
C PHE A 286 16.92 13.80 -27.74
N LEU A 287 17.03 13.03 -28.83
CA LEU A 287 16.26 11.81 -29.09
C LEU A 287 17.14 10.54 -29.08
N ASP A 288 18.46 10.70 -29.10
CA ASP A 288 19.48 9.66 -28.88
C ASP A 288 19.77 9.48 -27.39
#